data_AF-A0A380LKM5-F1
#
_entry.id   AF-A0A380LKM5-F1
#
_cell.length_a   1.000
_cell.length_b   1.000
_cell.length_c   1.000
_cell.angle_alpha   90.00
_cell.angle_beta   90.00
_cell.angle_gamma   90.00
#
_symmetry.space_group_name_H-M   'P 1'
#
loop_
_entity.id
_entity.type
_entity.pdbx_description
1 polymer ?
#
loop_
_entity_poly.entity_id
_entity_poly.type
_entity_poly.pdbx_seq_one_letter_code
_entity_poly.pdbx_strand_id
1 'polypeptide(L)'
;MTNYLYYNYANSSVCKVAEEQIEYEPCSSVHRYFDKECLRHGSTLKGRKTAYANQMNQKQYIPVIVQENPHCIFFPIKPLDDPNNIWICYEKIDFVTYNKKTCTIHFKDHTCLGCKELHRVQKQMRQIFRYLRRLDV
;
A
#
# COMPACT_ATOMS: atom_id res chain seq x y z
N MET A 1 1.07 -0.27 14.17
CA MET A 1 0.25 0.02 12.97
C MET A 1 1.05 -0.36 11.73
N THR A 2 0.50 -1.16 10.82
CA THR A 2 1.18 -1.78 9.66
C THR A 2 1.97 -0.81 8.76
N ASN A 3 3.27 -1.09 8.55
CA ASN A 3 4.14 -0.40 7.58
C ASN A 3 3.96 -0.96 6.17
N TYR A 4 3.92 -2.29 6.05
CA TYR A 4 3.65 -2.96 4.80
C TYR A 4 2.99 -4.31 5.04
N LEU A 5 2.34 -4.85 4.01
CA LEU A 5 1.71 -6.15 4.05
C LEU A 5 1.95 -6.94 2.77
N TYR A 6 1.88 -8.26 2.88
CA TYR A 6 1.97 -9.19 1.74
C TYR A 6 1.13 -10.44 2.02
N TYR A 7 0.90 -11.24 0.99
CA TYR A 7 0.17 -12.50 1.14
C TYR A 7 1.13 -13.64 1.48
N ASN A 8 0.85 -14.38 2.55
CA ASN A 8 1.52 -15.63 2.86
C ASN A 8 0.68 -16.81 2.37
N TYR A 9 1.13 -17.41 1.28
CA TYR A 9 0.48 -18.56 0.65
C TYR A 9 0.51 -19.83 1.51
N ALA A 10 1.55 -20.04 2.31
CA ALA A 10 1.68 -21.24 3.14
C ALA A 10 0.58 -21.31 4.21
N ASN A 11 0.24 -20.16 4.79
CA ASN A 11 -0.71 -20.07 5.90
C ASN A 11 -2.05 -19.46 5.49
N SER A 12 -2.26 -19.17 4.20
CA SER A 12 -3.44 -18.48 3.67
C SER A 12 -3.84 -17.25 4.51
N SER A 13 -2.88 -16.34 4.68
CA SER A 13 -3.03 -15.17 5.54
C SER A 13 -2.39 -13.93 4.93
N VAL A 14 -2.85 -12.76 5.36
CA VAL A 14 -2.16 -11.50 5.12
C VAL A 14 -1.18 -11.28 6.27
N CYS A 15 0.10 -11.19 5.92
CA CYS A 15 1.15 -10.78 6.83
C CYS A 15 1.20 -9.26 6.89
N LYS A 16 1.06 -8.71 8.09
CA LYS A 16 1.19 -7.27 8.38
C LYS A 16 2.47 -7.08 9.17
N VAL A 17 3.37 -6.25 8.65
CA VAL A 17 4.67 -5.97 9.29
C VAL A 17 4.69 -4.53 9.76
N ALA A 18 5.09 -4.32 11.01
CA ALA A 18 5.41 -3.03 11.60
C ALA A 18 6.42 -3.24 12.72
N GLU A 19 7.38 -2.33 12.89
CA GLU A 19 8.43 -2.47 13.89
C GLU A 19 9.11 -3.86 13.77
N GLU A 20 9.30 -4.54 14.89
CA GLU A 20 9.76 -5.94 14.97
C GLU A 20 8.60 -6.94 15.10
N GLN A 21 7.36 -6.49 14.83
CA GLN A 21 6.15 -7.30 14.97
C GLN A 21 5.60 -7.74 13.61
N ILE A 22 5.22 -9.01 13.55
CA ILE A 22 4.54 -9.60 12.41
C ILE A 22 3.20 -10.17 12.89
N GLU A 23 2.12 -9.60 12.38
CA GLU A 23 0.78 -10.11 12.61
C GLU A 23 0.30 -10.90 11.39
N TYR A 24 -0.41 -11.99 11.65
CA TYR A 24 -1.03 -12.81 10.61
C TYR A 24 -2.54 -12.70 10.71
N GLU A 25 -3.17 -12.27 9.62
CA GLU A 25 -4.62 -12.22 9.53
C GLU A 25 -5.14 -13.28 8.56
N PRO A 26 -5.89 -14.30 9.04
CA PRO A 26 -6.49 -15.30 8.17
C PRO A 26 -7.39 -14.67 7.11
N CYS A 27 -7.00 -14.80 5.84
CA CYS A 27 -7.73 -14.25 4.73
C CYS A 27 -7.33 -14.96 3.43
N SER A 28 -8.26 -15.14 2.50
CA SER A 28 -8.00 -15.90 1.28
C SER A 28 -7.21 -15.11 0.22
N SER A 29 -7.04 -13.79 0.38
CA SER A 29 -6.21 -12.95 -0.48
C SER A 29 -6.05 -11.54 0.12
N VAL A 30 -5.02 -10.81 -0.33
CA VAL A 30 -4.88 -9.37 -0.01
C VAL A 30 -6.04 -8.54 -0.55
N HIS A 31 -6.63 -8.93 -1.70
CA HIS A 31 -7.83 -8.27 -2.21
C HIS A 31 -9.00 -8.39 -1.24
N ARG A 32 -9.27 -9.60 -0.73
CA ARG A 32 -10.36 -9.83 0.23
C ARG A 32 -10.10 -9.14 1.56
N TYR A 33 -8.83 -9.06 1.98
CA TYR A 33 -8.45 -8.27 3.14
C TYR A 33 -8.82 -6.79 2.94
N PHE A 34 -8.36 -6.17 1.85
CA PHE A 34 -8.71 -4.77 1.59
C PHE A 34 -10.19 -4.52 1.40
N ASP A 35 -10.93 -5.48 0.83
CA ASP A 35 -12.39 -5.36 0.70
C ASP A 35 -13.07 -5.32 2.08
N LYS A 36 -12.69 -6.21 3.01
CA LYS A 36 -13.15 -6.17 4.41
C LYS A 36 -12.79 -4.85 5.08
N GLU A 37 -11.55 -4.39 4.94
CA GLU A 37 -11.09 -3.15 5.57
C GLU A 37 -11.83 -1.92 5.03
N CYS A 38 -12.00 -1.81 3.71
CA CYS A 38 -12.75 -0.70 3.12
C CYS A 38 -14.21 -0.71 3.60
N LEU A 39 -14.84 -1.88 3.67
CA LEU A 39 -16.22 -2.03 4.16
C LEU A 39 -16.35 -1.62 5.63
N ARG A 40 -15.37 -1.94 6.48
CA ARG A 40 -15.31 -1.45 7.88
C ARG A 40 -15.29 0.07 7.96
N HIS A 41 -14.72 0.73 6.95
CA HIS A 41 -14.70 2.19 6.81
C HIS A 41 -15.81 2.73 5.89
N GLY A 42 -16.88 1.96 5.65
CA GLY A 42 -18.12 2.45 5.07
C GLY A 42 -18.22 2.48 3.54
N SER A 43 -17.26 1.92 2.80
CA SER A 43 -17.38 1.85 1.33
C SER A 43 -16.61 0.69 0.70
N THR A 44 -16.95 0.31 -0.53
CA THR A 44 -16.36 -0.87 -1.18
C THR A 44 -14.95 -0.60 -1.69
N LEU A 45 -14.08 -1.63 -1.69
CA LEU A 45 -12.76 -1.55 -2.32
C LEU A 45 -12.85 -1.12 -3.79
N LYS A 46 -13.83 -1.67 -4.53
CA LYS A 46 -14.08 -1.33 -5.93
C LYS A 46 -14.38 0.16 -6.08
N GLY A 47 -15.29 0.71 -5.28
CA GLY A 47 -15.67 2.13 -5.33
C GLY A 47 -14.47 3.05 -5.12
N ARG A 48 -13.65 2.77 -4.10
CA ARG A 48 -12.45 3.56 -3.79
C ARG A 48 -11.41 3.50 -4.90
N LYS A 49 -11.14 2.31 -5.45
CA LYS A 49 -10.22 2.15 -6.59
C LYS A 49 -10.74 2.87 -7.85
N THR A 50 -12.04 2.80 -8.12
CA THR A 50 -12.66 3.51 -9.26
C THR A 50 -12.54 5.02 -9.10
N ALA A 51 -12.83 5.57 -7.90
CA ALA A 51 -12.70 7.00 -7.63
C ALA A 51 -11.26 7.48 -7.86
N TYR A 52 -10.28 6.79 -7.26
CA TYR A 52 -8.86 7.11 -7.47
C TYR A 52 -8.46 7.04 -8.95
N ALA A 53 -8.84 5.96 -9.64
CA ALA A 53 -8.50 5.75 -11.05
C ALA A 53 -9.01 6.88 -11.95
N ASN A 54 -10.26 7.31 -11.72
CA ASN A 54 -10.89 8.38 -12.49
C ASN A 54 -10.22 9.73 -12.22
N GLN A 55 -10.00 10.08 -10.95
CA GLN A 55 -9.38 11.34 -10.59
C GLN A 55 -7.93 11.40 -11.10
N MET A 56 -7.14 10.34 -10.89
CA MET A 56 -5.71 10.32 -11.19
C MET A 56 -5.37 9.86 -12.61
N ASN A 57 -6.37 9.52 -13.42
CA ASN A 57 -6.23 8.91 -14.75
C ASN A 57 -5.24 7.72 -14.73
N GLN A 58 -5.39 6.84 -13.74
CA GLN A 58 -4.49 5.70 -13.50
C GLN A 58 -5.25 4.37 -13.57
N LYS A 59 -4.82 3.48 -14.45
CA LYS A 59 -5.50 2.20 -14.71
C LYS A 59 -4.87 0.99 -14.01
N GLN A 60 -3.59 1.09 -13.62
CA GLN A 60 -2.84 -0.02 -13.04
C GLN A 60 -2.17 0.39 -11.74
N TYR A 61 -1.88 -0.60 -10.87
CA TYR A 61 -1.24 -0.38 -9.57
C TYR A 61 -1.99 0.64 -8.72
N ILE A 62 -3.32 0.66 -8.81
CA ILE A 62 -4.16 1.62 -8.11
C ILE A 62 -4.00 1.41 -6.61
N PRO A 63 -3.58 2.44 -5.84
CA PRO A 63 -3.55 2.39 -4.39
C PRO A 63 -4.93 2.11 -3.79
N VAL A 64 -4.95 1.59 -2.58
CA VAL A 64 -6.16 1.35 -1.79
C VAL A 64 -6.17 2.35 -0.64
N ILE A 65 -7.14 3.26 -0.67
CA ILE A 65 -7.45 4.15 0.44
C ILE A 65 -8.32 3.38 1.42
N VAL A 66 -7.76 2.83 2.50
CA VAL A 66 -8.51 2.05 3.50
C VAL A 66 -9.34 2.97 4.41
N GLN A 67 -8.80 4.14 4.77
CA GLN A 67 -9.45 5.14 5.61
C GLN A 67 -9.18 6.53 5.04
N GLU A 68 -10.16 7.42 5.13
CA GLU A 68 -10.07 8.80 4.61
C GLU A 68 -9.62 9.81 5.67
N ASN A 69 -9.94 9.61 6.95
CA ASN A 69 -9.50 10.51 8.01
C ASN A 69 -9.24 9.78 9.35
N PRO A 70 -7.99 9.72 9.85
CA PRO A 70 -6.76 10.00 9.10
C PRO A 70 -6.62 9.08 7.88
N HIS A 71 -5.87 9.51 6.87
CA HIS A 71 -5.61 8.68 5.70
C HIS A 71 -4.87 7.39 6.07
N CYS A 72 -5.25 6.30 5.42
CA CYS A 72 -4.52 5.04 5.45
C CYS A 72 -4.51 4.48 4.02
N ILE A 73 -3.39 4.64 3.32
CA ILE A 73 -3.27 4.34 1.89
C ILE A 73 -2.19 3.29 1.67
N PHE A 74 -2.57 2.16 1.09
CA PHE A 74 -1.64 1.12 0.67
C PHE A 74 -1.43 1.14 -0.83
N PHE A 75 -0.18 1.04 -1.29
CA PHE A 75 0.12 0.92 -2.72
C PHE A 75 0.96 -0.32 -3.04
N PRO A 76 0.72 -0.98 -4.19
CA PRO A 76 1.49 -2.15 -4.58
C PRO A 76 2.79 -1.75 -5.28
N ILE A 77 3.86 -2.51 -5.04
CA ILE A 77 5.16 -2.33 -5.72
C ILE A 77 5.34 -3.26 -6.92
N LYS A 78 4.53 -4.32 -7.05
CA LYS A 78 4.53 -5.27 -8.16
C LYS A 78 3.12 -5.47 -8.73
N PRO A 79 2.98 -6.15 -9.89
CA PRO A 79 1.66 -6.54 -10.40
C PRO A 79 0.81 -7.23 -9.33
N LEU A 80 -0.51 -7.09 -9.40
CA LEU A 80 -1.42 -7.58 -8.34
C LEU A 80 -1.48 -9.11 -8.25
N ASP A 81 -1.13 -9.77 -9.34
CA ASP A 81 -1.03 -11.21 -9.54
C ASP A 81 0.37 -11.77 -9.22
N ASP A 82 1.37 -10.92 -8.95
CA ASP A 82 2.70 -11.36 -8.53
C ASP A 82 2.64 -11.88 -7.08
N PRO A 83 3.04 -13.14 -6.82
CA PRO A 83 2.99 -13.72 -5.47
C PRO A 83 3.95 -13.05 -4.49
N ASN A 84 4.95 -12.32 -4.99
CA ASN A 84 5.92 -11.57 -4.20
C ASN A 84 5.56 -10.08 -4.13
N ASN A 85 4.31 -9.71 -4.43
CA ASN A 85 3.86 -8.33 -4.32
C ASN A 85 3.72 -7.91 -2.85
N ILE A 86 4.24 -6.71 -2.57
CA ILE A 86 4.17 -6.07 -1.26
C ILE A 86 3.33 -4.80 -1.41
N TRP A 87 2.51 -4.54 -0.40
CA TRP A 87 1.71 -3.34 -0.29
C TRP A 87 2.27 -2.46 0.82
N ILE A 88 2.62 -1.24 0.48
CA ILE A 88 3.31 -0.32 1.39
C ILE A 88 2.34 0.74 1.86
N CYS A 89 2.30 0.96 3.18
CA CYS A 89 1.49 2.00 3.82
C CYS A 89 2.19 3.35 3.63
N TYR A 90 1.57 4.23 2.85
CA TYR A 90 2.13 5.54 2.49
C TYR A 90 2.38 6.41 3.72
N GLU A 91 1.46 6.45 4.67
CA GLU A 91 1.52 7.31 5.85
C GLU A 91 2.60 6.88 6.85
N LYS A 92 3.11 5.66 6.72
CA LYS A 92 4.19 5.13 7.56
C LYS A 92 5.58 5.42 7.01
N ILE A 93 5.67 5.85 5.74
CA ILE A 93 6.95 6.25 5.16
C ILE A 93 7.41 7.55 5.79
N ASP A 94 8.67 7.60 6.22
CA ASP A 94 9.37 8.81 6.61
C ASP A 94 10.06 9.41 5.37
N PHE A 95 10.98 8.65 4.77
CA PHE A 95 11.63 9.01 3.51
C PHE A 95 12.05 7.78 2.71
N VAL A 96 12.48 7.99 1.46
CA VAL A 96 12.99 6.94 0.57
C VAL A 96 14.37 7.32 0.07
N THR A 97 15.34 6.43 0.24
CA THR A 97 16.66 6.57 -0.40
C THR A 97 16.71 5.79 -1.71
N TYR A 98 17.32 6.39 -2.73
CA TYR A 98 17.41 5.82 -4.07
C TYR A 98 18.87 5.55 -4.43
N ASN A 99 19.14 4.33 -4.86
CA ASN A 99 20.42 3.91 -5.42
C ASN A 99 20.24 3.57 -6.91
N LYS A 100 21.34 3.28 -7.63
CA LYS A 100 21.30 3.05 -9.09
C LYS A 100 20.32 1.93 -9.53
N LYS A 101 20.08 0.92 -8.70
CA LYS A 101 19.28 -0.28 -9.06
C LYS A 101 18.17 -0.61 -8.06
N THR A 102 18.14 0.06 -6.91
CA THR A 102 17.25 -0.28 -5.79
C THR A 102 16.87 0.99 -5.04
N CYS A 103 15.88 0.89 -4.18
CA CYS A 103 15.55 1.90 -3.20
C CYS A 103 15.36 1.25 -1.82
N THR A 104 15.52 2.05 -0.78
CA THR A 104 15.20 1.66 0.59
C THR A 104 14.15 2.63 1.11
N ILE A 105 13.04 2.07 1.57
CA ILE A 105 11.94 2.82 2.19
C ILE A 105 12.19 2.81 3.68
N HIS A 106 12.33 3.99 4.28
CA HIS A 106 12.51 4.18 5.71
C HIS A 106 11.17 4.55 6.31
N PHE A 107 10.74 3.79 7.30
CA PHE A 107 9.47 4.02 7.99
C PHE A 107 9.68 4.88 9.23
N LYS A 108 8.61 5.52 9.70
CA LYS A 108 8.62 6.41 10.87
C LYS A 108 8.99 5.72 12.19
N ASP A 109 8.94 4.39 12.22
CA ASP A 109 9.37 3.57 13.35
C ASP A 109 10.85 3.14 13.25
N HIS A 110 11.61 3.76 12.34
CA HIS A 110 13.03 3.48 12.08
C HIS A 110 13.33 2.12 11.44
N THR A 111 12.32 1.31 11.13
CA THR A 111 12.49 0.12 10.29
C THR A 111 12.66 0.51 8.82
N CYS A 112 13.16 -0.43 8.01
CA CYS A 112 13.35 -0.18 6.59
C CYS A 112 13.00 -1.40 5.73
N LEU A 113 12.60 -1.12 4.48
CA LEU A 113 12.32 -2.13 3.46
C LEU A 113 13.13 -1.86 2.20
N GLY A 114 14.01 -2.80 1.84
CA GLY A 114 14.72 -2.79 0.57
C GLY A 114 13.80 -3.22 -0.59
N CYS A 115 13.84 -2.50 -1.71
CA CYS A 115 12.98 -2.72 -2.86
C CYS A 115 13.75 -2.53 -4.18
N LYS A 116 13.49 -3.38 -5.19
CA LYS A 116 14.13 -3.30 -6.52
C LYS A 116 13.32 -2.41 -7.48
N GLU A 117 12.06 -2.18 -7.17
CA GLU A 117 11.06 -1.51 -8.00
C GLU A 117 11.10 0.02 -7.81
N LEU A 118 12.29 0.63 -7.84
CA LEU A 118 12.51 2.05 -7.49
C LEU A 118 11.63 3.03 -8.29
N HIS A 119 11.48 2.82 -9.60
CA HIS A 119 10.64 3.66 -10.45
C HIS A 119 9.16 3.52 -10.09
N ARG A 120 8.73 2.35 -9.60
CA ARG A 120 7.35 2.13 -9.13
C ARG A 120 7.11 2.90 -7.86
N VAL A 121 7.98 2.75 -6.86
CA VAL A 121 7.88 3.46 -5.58
C VAL A 121 7.85 4.97 -5.83
N GLN A 122 8.79 5.49 -6.61
CA GLN A 122 8.85 6.92 -6.92
C GLN A 122 7.57 7.43 -7.63
N LYS A 123 7.00 6.63 -8.56
CA LYS A 123 5.76 6.98 -9.24
C LYS A 123 4.57 6.99 -8.28
N GLN A 124 4.45 5.98 -7.42
CA GLN A 124 3.36 5.88 -6.44
C GLN A 124 3.39 7.03 -5.45
N MET A 125 4.57 7.34 -4.88
CA MET A 125 4.75 8.48 -3.97
C MET A 125 4.24 9.78 -4.59
N ARG A 126 4.63 10.07 -5.85
CA ARG A 126 4.17 11.28 -6.56
C ARG A 126 2.67 11.27 -6.84
N GLN A 127 2.10 10.13 -7.20
CA GLN A 127 0.68 10.03 -7.54
C GLN A 127 -0.20 10.16 -6.30
N ILE A 128 0.16 9.51 -5.20
CA ILE A 128 -0.55 9.61 -3.92
C ILE A 128 -0.45 11.04 -3.36
N PHE A 129 0.74 11.64 -3.37
CA PHE A 129 0.91 13.05 -2.97
C PHE A 129 0.01 14.00 -3.78
N ARG A 130 -0.07 13.82 -5.10
CA ARG A 130 -0.95 14.62 -5.97
C ARG A 130 -2.44 14.36 -5.70
N TYR A 131 -2.81 13.13 -5.36
CA TYR A 131 -4.18 12.78 -5.01
C TYR A 131 -4.60 13.45 -3.71
N LEU A 132 -3.78 13.36 -2.66
CA LEU A 132 -4.05 14.00 -1.36
C LEU A 132 -4.20 15.51 -1.50
N ARG A 133 -3.32 16.17 -2.27
CA ARG A 133 -3.43 17.60 -2.57
C ARG A 133 -4.71 18.01 -3.31
N ARG A 134 -5.44 17.07 -3.94
CA ARG A 134 -6.73 17.34 -4.57
C ARG A 134 -7.90 17.14 -3.62
N LEU A 135 -7.69 16.40 -2.53
CA LEU A 135 -8.66 16.23 -1.45
C LEU A 135 -8.58 17.41 -0.45
N ASP A 136 -7.38 17.93 -0.22
CA ASP A 136 -7.11 19.10 0.61
C ASP A 136 -7.36 20.44 -0.11
N VAL A 137 -8.14 20.43 -1.20
CA VAL A 137 -8.59 21.66 -1.90
C VAL A 137 -9.65 22.36 -1.06
#